data_AF-A0AAN5CSK0-F1
#
_entry.id   AF-A0AAN5CSK0-F1
#
_cell.length_a   1.000
_cell.length_b   1.000
_cell.length_c   1.000
_cell.angle_alpha   90.00
_cell.angle_beta   90.00
_cell.angle_gamma   90.00
#
_symmetry.space_group_name_H-M   'P 1'
#
loop_
_entity.id
_entity.type
_entity.pdbx_description
1 polymer ?
#
loop_
_entity_poly.entity_id
_entity_poly.type
_entity_poly.pdbx_seq_one_letter_code
_entity_poly.pdbx_strand_id
1 'polypeptide(L)'
;MIAQSGEVSARMREDLENQLRMEREHYEDYCSRWNSQMENLIMMMKKKQWNRKMEDKWTDRLDGLRQFLIAIRHQFNNLRFELDDMMKSGRFHLTAKDKSEIEMNVRILHEKLAEMQGAMENEVEDMKRMEEEHPEASFLIDIEESAKEVGEAAAEMTKNLQIFIEGMKERSGVNTWNGCVKSFENLEQKVALIPTVKGLKEKRMQEDSEENIDQSVVVSSLQITELE
;
A
#
# COMPACT_ATOMS: atom_id res chain seq x y z
N MET A 1 -36.08 -40.73 -2.64
CA MET A 1 -34.83 -40.22 -2.04
C MET A 1 -34.52 -38.80 -2.54
N ILE A 2 -35.36 -37.79 -2.25
CA ILE A 2 -35.16 -36.41 -2.78
C ILE A 2 -35.15 -35.35 -1.64
N ALA A 3 -35.59 -35.69 -0.42
CA ALA A 3 -35.66 -34.72 0.69
C ALA A 3 -34.31 -34.35 1.32
N GLN A 4 -33.27 -35.17 1.19
CA GLN A 4 -31.97 -34.94 1.87
C GLN A 4 -31.06 -33.90 1.17
N SER A 5 -31.31 -33.57 -0.10
CA SER A 5 -30.47 -32.64 -0.87
C SER A 5 -30.75 -31.16 -0.54
N GLY A 6 -32.00 -30.83 -0.20
CA GLY A 6 -32.41 -29.45 0.13
C GLY A 6 -31.91 -28.97 1.49
N GLU A 7 -31.91 -29.83 2.51
CA GLU A 7 -31.44 -29.49 3.87
C GLU A 7 -29.92 -29.28 3.92
N VAL A 8 -29.15 -30.06 3.15
CA VAL A 8 -27.69 -29.90 3.05
C VAL A 8 -27.32 -28.58 2.33
N SER A 9 -28.08 -28.21 1.30
CA SER A 9 -27.88 -26.92 0.61
C SER A 9 -28.29 -25.71 1.46
N ALA A 10 -29.28 -25.85 2.34
CA ALA A 10 -29.69 -24.78 3.25
C ALA A 10 -28.64 -24.56 4.36
N ARG A 11 -28.14 -25.65 4.95
CA ARG A 11 -27.07 -25.61 5.97
C ARG A 11 -25.75 -25.05 5.42
N MET A 12 -25.35 -25.43 4.21
CA MET A 12 -24.15 -24.86 3.58
C MET A 12 -24.27 -23.35 3.31
N ARG A 13 -25.48 -22.86 3.03
CA ARG A 13 -25.74 -21.44 2.79
C ARG A 13 -25.73 -20.64 4.10
N GLU A 14 -26.29 -21.22 5.16
CA GLU A 14 -26.27 -20.67 6.51
C GLU A 14 -24.86 -20.64 7.12
N ASP A 15 -24.04 -21.68 6.88
CA ASP A 15 -22.62 -21.70 7.29
C ASP A 15 -21.79 -20.65 6.55
N LEU A 16 -22.04 -20.45 5.25
CA LEU A 16 -21.36 -19.40 4.45
C LEU A 16 -21.77 -18.00 4.90
N GLU A 17 -23.06 -17.76 5.16
CA GLU A 17 -23.55 -16.48 5.69
C GLU A 17 -22.99 -16.20 7.10
N ASN A 18 -22.87 -17.22 7.96
CA ASN A 18 -22.25 -17.08 9.26
C ASN A 18 -20.74 -16.82 9.17
N GLN A 19 -20.03 -17.45 8.22
CA GLN A 19 -18.61 -17.16 7.97
C GLN A 19 -18.42 -15.73 7.47
N LEU A 20 -19.21 -15.29 6.49
CA LEU A 20 -19.17 -13.92 5.98
C LEU A 20 -19.53 -12.89 7.07
N ARG A 21 -20.47 -13.22 7.97
CA ARG A 21 -20.81 -12.36 9.11
C ARG A 21 -19.67 -12.29 10.13
N MET A 22 -19.07 -13.42 10.49
CA MET A 22 -17.90 -13.43 11.40
C MET A 22 -16.70 -12.71 10.79
N GLU A 23 -16.48 -12.84 9.48
CA GLU A 23 -15.40 -12.16 8.76
C GLU A 23 -15.67 -10.64 8.69
N ARG A 24 -16.93 -10.23 8.48
CA ARG A 24 -17.36 -8.82 8.61
C ARG A 24 -17.19 -8.29 10.03
N GLU A 25 -17.61 -9.03 11.04
CA GLU A 25 -17.47 -8.63 12.46
C GLU A 25 -15.99 -8.52 12.83
N HIS A 26 -15.14 -9.43 12.35
CA HIS A 26 -13.69 -9.33 12.53
C HIS A 26 -13.09 -8.12 11.81
N TYR A 27 -13.55 -7.82 10.60
CA TYR A 27 -13.12 -6.64 9.84
C TYR A 27 -13.59 -5.34 10.51
N GLU A 28 -14.83 -5.28 10.99
CA GLU A 28 -15.38 -4.13 11.71
C GLU A 28 -14.68 -3.92 13.06
N ASP A 29 -14.34 -4.98 13.79
CA ASP A 29 -13.58 -4.89 15.04
C ASP A 29 -12.12 -4.50 14.80
N TYR A 30 -11.52 -4.96 13.69
CA TYR A 30 -10.21 -4.49 13.22
C TYR A 30 -10.24 -3.00 12.89
N CYS A 31 -11.20 -2.56 12.07
CA CYS A 31 -11.42 -1.15 11.72
C CYS A 31 -11.71 -0.28 12.96
N SER A 32 -12.49 -0.78 13.92
CA SER A 32 -12.82 -0.06 15.16
C SER A 32 -11.60 0.10 16.08
N ARG A 33 -10.81 -0.97 16.27
CA ARG A 33 -9.54 -0.91 17.01
C ARG A 33 -8.54 0.02 16.33
N TRP A 34 -8.46 -0.04 15.01
CA TRP A 34 -7.62 0.81 14.20
C TRP A 34 -8.03 2.30 14.32
N ASN A 35 -9.32 2.59 14.19
CA ASN A 35 -9.88 3.94 14.37
C ASN A 35 -9.67 4.47 15.80
N SER A 36 -9.78 3.63 16.83
CA SER A 36 -9.47 4.04 18.23
C SER A 36 -7.98 4.32 18.45
N GLN A 37 -7.10 3.59 17.77
CA GLN A 37 -5.67 3.89 17.78
C GLN A 37 -5.38 5.21 17.05
N MET A 38 -6.16 5.51 16.00
CA MET A 38 -6.12 6.72 15.20
C MET A 38 -6.55 7.98 15.97
N GLU A 39 -7.70 7.96 16.64
CA GLU A 39 -8.17 9.09 17.46
C GLU A 39 -7.14 9.49 18.53
N ASN A 40 -6.45 8.50 19.10
CA ASN A 40 -5.38 8.75 20.06
C ASN A 40 -4.16 9.42 19.41
N LEU A 41 -3.80 9.03 18.19
CA LEU A 41 -2.71 9.61 17.41
C LEU A 41 -3.01 11.07 17.07
N ILE A 42 -4.20 11.32 16.54
CA ILE A 42 -4.79 12.62 16.24
C ILE A 42 -4.78 13.55 17.46
N MET A 43 -5.27 13.08 18.61
CA MET A 43 -5.33 13.87 19.84
C MET A 43 -3.92 14.26 20.32
N MET A 44 -2.92 13.39 20.10
CA MET A 44 -1.53 13.70 20.43
C MET A 44 -0.93 14.73 19.44
N MET A 45 -1.33 14.72 18.17
CA MET A 45 -0.92 15.71 17.15
C MET A 45 -1.48 17.10 17.44
N LYS A 46 -2.77 17.20 17.78
CA LYS A 46 -3.44 18.45 18.18
C LYS A 46 -2.76 19.16 19.36
N LYS A 47 -2.13 18.39 20.26
CA LYS A 47 -1.38 18.93 21.41
C LYS A 47 0.03 19.40 21.07
N LYS A 48 0.46 19.33 19.80
CA LYS A 48 1.85 19.54 19.33
C LYS A 48 2.89 18.71 20.10
N GLN A 49 2.46 17.65 20.80
CA GLN A 49 3.35 16.78 21.55
C GLN A 49 3.64 15.56 20.70
N TRP A 50 4.60 15.72 19.80
CA TRP A 50 5.26 14.60 19.13
C TRP A 50 6.03 13.82 20.20
N ASN A 51 5.35 12.89 20.86
CA ASN A 51 5.91 12.09 21.93
C ASN A 51 6.34 10.73 21.37
N ARG A 52 7.22 10.05 22.11
CA ARG A 52 7.79 8.76 21.70
C ARG A 52 6.72 7.70 21.40
N LYS A 53 5.59 7.70 22.12
CA LYS A 53 4.51 6.73 21.86
C LYS A 53 3.79 6.98 20.54
N MET A 54 3.68 8.23 20.11
CA MET A 54 3.14 8.59 18.80
C MET A 54 4.13 8.20 17.70
N GLU A 55 5.42 8.46 17.91
CA GLU A 55 6.50 8.01 17.01
C GLU A 55 6.46 6.52 16.78
N ASP A 56 6.40 5.74 17.86
CA ASP A 56 6.38 4.28 17.78
C ASP A 56 5.17 3.80 16.95
N LYS A 57 3.98 4.35 17.19
CA LYS A 57 2.78 3.98 16.43
C LYS A 57 2.84 4.33 14.94
N TRP A 58 3.35 5.51 14.59
CA TRP A 58 3.50 5.90 13.19
C TRP A 58 4.58 5.07 12.50
N THR A 59 5.68 4.78 13.19
CA THR A 59 6.70 3.87 12.69
C THR A 59 6.10 2.50 12.42
N ASP A 60 5.36 1.92 13.36
CA ASP A 60 4.71 0.62 13.21
C ASP A 60 3.75 0.60 12.01
N ARG A 61 2.97 1.68 11.83
CA ARG A 61 2.03 1.82 10.71
C ARG A 61 2.75 1.89 9.36
N LEU A 62 3.71 2.80 9.22
CA LEU A 62 4.48 3.00 7.98
C LEU A 62 5.34 1.77 7.64
N ASP A 63 5.90 1.11 8.64
CA ASP A 63 6.62 -0.15 8.46
C ASP A 63 5.66 -1.30 8.09
N GLY A 64 4.46 -1.32 8.65
CA GLY A 64 3.38 -2.23 8.25
C GLY A 64 3.06 -2.14 6.76
N LEU A 65 2.93 -0.92 6.22
CA LEU A 65 2.71 -0.70 4.78
C LEU A 65 3.85 -1.27 3.93
N ARG A 66 5.11 -1.13 4.39
CA ARG A 66 6.28 -1.70 3.70
C ARG A 66 6.34 -3.23 3.77
N GLN A 67 5.81 -3.83 4.84
CA GLN A 67 5.89 -5.28 5.05
C GLN A 67 5.11 -6.09 4.02
N PHE A 68 4.03 -5.53 3.44
CA PHE A 68 3.28 -6.19 2.35
C PHE A 68 4.19 -6.59 1.18
N LEU A 69 5.20 -5.78 0.87
CA LEU A 69 6.15 -6.06 -0.21
C LEU A 69 7.01 -7.29 0.07
N ILE A 70 7.29 -7.66 1.33
CA ILE A 70 8.23 -8.75 1.66
C ILE A 70 7.75 -10.07 1.05
N ALA A 71 6.47 -10.38 1.23
CA ALA A 71 5.87 -11.62 0.75
C ALA A 71 5.77 -11.65 -0.79
N ILE A 72 5.55 -10.49 -1.42
CA ILE A 72 5.50 -10.31 -2.88
C ILE A 72 6.91 -10.48 -3.46
N ARG A 73 7.90 -9.79 -2.90
CA ARG A 73 9.32 -9.87 -3.28
C ARG A 73 9.82 -11.30 -3.26
N HIS A 74 9.54 -12.05 -2.19
CA HIS A 74 9.97 -13.44 -2.11
C HIS A 74 9.39 -14.29 -3.26
N GLN A 75 8.06 -14.21 -3.46
CA GLN A 75 7.39 -14.99 -4.50
C GLN A 75 7.80 -14.57 -5.91
N PHE A 76 7.92 -13.26 -6.16
CA PHE A 76 8.33 -12.75 -7.45
C PHE A 76 9.76 -13.14 -7.79
N ASN A 77 10.68 -13.08 -6.82
CA ASN A 77 12.06 -13.49 -7.06
C ASN A 77 12.19 -14.98 -7.31
N ASN A 78 11.44 -15.83 -6.61
CA ASN A 78 11.40 -17.27 -6.91
C ASN A 78 10.96 -17.51 -8.36
N LEU A 79 9.85 -16.89 -8.77
CA LEU A 79 9.35 -16.98 -10.15
C LEU A 79 10.38 -16.43 -11.16
N ARG A 80 11.06 -15.32 -10.83
CA ARG A 80 12.10 -14.73 -11.65
C ARG A 80 13.28 -15.66 -11.84
N PHE A 81 13.76 -16.31 -10.79
CA PHE A 81 14.85 -17.29 -10.88
C PHE A 81 14.47 -18.46 -11.78
N GLU A 82 13.26 -18.99 -11.64
CA GLU A 82 12.74 -20.09 -12.46
C GLU A 82 12.65 -19.70 -13.93
N LEU A 83 12.03 -18.56 -14.24
CA LEU A 83 11.86 -18.09 -15.62
C LEU A 83 13.19 -17.70 -16.27
N ASP A 84 14.09 -17.04 -15.53
CA ASP A 84 15.43 -16.69 -16.01
C ASP A 84 16.29 -17.94 -16.30
N ASP A 85 16.19 -18.99 -15.48
CA ASP A 85 16.85 -20.27 -15.75
C ASP A 85 16.29 -20.94 -17.01
N MET A 86 14.96 -20.97 -17.17
CA MET A 86 14.30 -21.53 -18.36
C MET A 86 14.68 -20.76 -19.63
N MET A 87 14.78 -19.43 -19.57
CA MET A 87 15.24 -18.58 -20.68
C MET A 87 16.69 -18.87 -21.05
N LYS A 88 17.60 -18.88 -20.07
CA LYS A 88 19.03 -19.17 -20.29
C LYS A 88 19.27 -20.57 -20.84
N SER A 89 18.46 -21.54 -20.42
CA SER A 89 18.50 -22.92 -20.90
C SER A 89 17.95 -23.10 -22.32
N GLY A 90 17.35 -22.07 -22.93
CA GLY A 90 16.62 -22.19 -24.19
C GLY A 90 15.33 -23.02 -24.10
N ARG A 91 14.87 -23.32 -22.87
CA ARG A 91 13.70 -24.18 -22.57
C ARG A 91 12.40 -23.38 -22.42
N PHE A 92 12.27 -22.25 -23.11
CA PHE A 92 11.05 -21.44 -23.03
C PHE A 92 9.83 -22.08 -23.73
N HIS A 93 10.00 -23.28 -24.29
CA HIS A 93 8.90 -24.18 -24.64
C HIS A 93 8.40 -24.87 -23.36
N LEU A 94 7.63 -24.13 -22.57
CA LEU A 94 7.07 -24.58 -21.31
C LEU A 94 6.19 -25.82 -21.52
N THR A 95 6.43 -26.87 -20.73
CA THR A 95 5.52 -28.02 -20.67
C THR A 95 4.19 -27.61 -20.06
N ALA A 96 3.15 -28.44 -20.21
CA ALA A 96 1.86 -28.17 -19.55
C ALA A 96 2.00 -28.08 -18.02
N LYS A 97 2.94 -28.83 -17.43
CA LYS A 97 3.24 -28.77 -16.01
C LYS A 97 3.87 -27.43 -15.63
N ASP A 98 4.90 -27.00 -16.36
CA ASP A 98 5.59 -25.72 -16.09
C ASP A 98 4.59 -24.55 -16.20
N LYS A 99 3.72 -24.56 -17.21
CA LYS A 99 2.66 -23.54 -17.34
C LYS A 99 1.72 -23.51 -16.15
N SER A 100 1.28 -24.68 -15.68
CA SER A 100 0.39 -24.77 -14.52
C SER A 100 1.06 -24.27 -13.23
N GLU A 101 2.35 -24.55 -13.05
CA GLU A 101 3.13 -24.11 -11.89
C GLU A 101 3.35 -22.59 -11.90
N ILE A 102 3.71 -22.04 -13.05
CA ILE A 102 3.82 -20.59 -13.26
C ILE A 102 2.45 -19.90 -13.03
N GLU A 103 1.36 -20.44 -13.59
CA GLU A 103 0.01 -19.89 -13.39
C GLU A 103 -0.40 -19.88 -11.91
N MET A 104 -0.04 -20.92 -11.15
CA MET A 104 -0.28 -20.98 -9.72
C MET A 104 0.54 -19.92 -8.96
N ASN A 105 1.84 -19.80 -9.25
CA ASN A 105 2.71 -18.79 -8.62
C ASN A 105 2.25 -17.37 -8.92
N VAL A 106 1.82 -17.11 -10.16
CA VAL A 106 1.25 -15.81 -10.55
C VAL A 106 -0.07 -15.55 -9.86
N ARG A 107 -0.96 -16.55 -9.69
CA ARG A 107 -2.20 -16.37 -8.91
C ARG A 107 -1.92 -15.95 -7.47
N ILE A 108 -0.96 -16.60 -6.81
CA ILE A 108 -0.55 -16.24 -5.44
C ILE A 108 -0.02 -14.79 -5.40
N LEU A 109 0.74 -14.38 -6.42
CA LEU A 109 1.20 -12.99 -6.54
C LEU A 109 0.03 -12.01 -6.71
N HIS A 110 -0.97 -12.35 -7.53
CA HIS A 110 -2.17 -11.54 -7.71
C HIS A 110 -2.93 -11.34 -6.40
N GLU A 111 -3.15 -12.41 -5.63
CA GLU A 111 -3.84 -12.32 -4.34
C GLU A 111 -3.11 -11.37 -3.38
N LYS A 112 -1.78 -11.52 -3.26
CA LYS A 112 -0.96 -10.65 -2.42
C LYS A 112 -0.92 -9.19 -2.87
N LEU A 113 -0.88 -8.97 -4.19
CA LEU A 113 -0.92 -7.62 -4.75
C LEU A 113 -2.28 -6.97 -4.51
N ALA A 114 -3.37 -7.73 -4.58
CA ALA A 114 -4.71 -7.24 -4.26
C ALA A 114 -4.86 -6.88 -2.77
N GLU A 115 -4.33 -7.71 -1.87
CA GLU A 115 -4.26 -7.39 -0.44
C GLU A 115 -3.48 -6.10 -0.18
N MET A 116 -2.31 -5.96 -0.82
CA MET A 116 -1.50 -4.75 -0.72
C MET A 116 -2.22 -3.53 -1.28
N GLN A 117 -2.87 -3.65 -2.45
CA GLN A 117 -3.64 -2.56 -3.05
C GLN A 117 -4.77 -2.12 -2.13
N GLY A 118 -5.56 -3.05 -1.59
CA GLY A 118 -6.64 -2.74 -0.65
C GLY A 118 -6.13 -2.08 0.63
N ALA A 119 -4.98 -2.51 1.15
CA ALA A 119 -4.34 -1.85 2.30
C ALA A 119 -3.93 -0.40 2.00
N MET A 120 -3.40 -0.13 0.80
CA MET A 120 -3.01 1.22 0.38
C MET A 120 -4.23 2.11 0.11
N GLU A 121 -5.29 1.57 -0.49
CA GLU A 121 -6.56 2.30 -0.70
C GLU A 121 -7.18 2.72 0.64
N ASN A 122 -7.22 1.80 1.61
CA ASN A 122 -7.67 2.10 2.97
C ASN A 122 -6.80 3.18 3.64
N GLU A 123 -5.49 3.13 3.43
CA GLU A 123 -4.57 4.15 3.96
C GLU A 123 -4.85 5.53 3.36
N VAL A 124 -5.11 5.61 2.05
CA VAL A 124 -5.47 6.85 1.35
C VAL A 124 -6.79 7.41 1.91
N GLU A 125 -7.82 6.58 2.07
CA GLU A 125 -9.09 7.01 2.65
C GLU A 125 -8.93 7.51 4.10
N ASP A 126 -8.12 6.80 4.89
CA ASP A 126 -7.80 7.19 6.26
C ASP A 126 -7.08 8.55 6.31
N MET A 127 -6.08 8.76 5.45
CA MET A 127 -5.33 10.03 5.43
C MET A 127 -6.23 11.20 5.03
N LYS A 128 -7.07 11.03 4.00
CA LYS A 128 -8.03 12.07 3.56
C LYS A 128 -9.00 12.46 4.65
N ARG A 129 -9.61 11.46 5.31
CA ARG A 129 -10.53 11.72 6.43
C ARG A 129 -9.83 12.51 7.53
N MET A 130 -8.58 12.17 7.83
CA MET A 130 -7.81 12.88 8.85
C MET A 130 -7.35 14.26 8.43
N GLU A 131 -7.03 14.48 7.16
CA GLU A 131 -6.72 15.81 6.62
C GLU A 131 -7.93 16.74 6.76
N GLU A 132 -9.14 16.24 6.47
CA GLU A 132 -10.39 17.01 6.64
C GLU A 132 -10.63 17.39 8.12
N GLU A 133 -10.35 16.47 9.05
CA GLU A 133 -10.50 16.71 10.49
C GLU A 133 -9.37 17.57 11.06
N HIS A 134 -8.16 17.49 10.48
CA HIS A 134 -6.89 18.06 10.96
C HIS A 134 -6.06 18.65 9.81
N PRO A 135 -6.51 19.78 9.22
CA PRO A 135 -5.79 20.41 8.12
C PRO A 135 -4.39 20.92 8.52
N GLU A 136 -4.11 21.07 9.82
CA GLU A 136 -2.78 21.43 10.32
C GLU A 136 -1.72 20.32 10.21
N ALA A 137 -2.11 19.10 9.84
CA ALA A 137 -1.23 17.95 9.71
C ALA A 137 -0.82 17.71 8.25
N SER A 138 -0.10 18.67 7.65
CA SER A 138 0.36 18.64 6.25
C SER A 138 1.06 17.34 5.84
N PHE A 139 1.80 16.73 6.76
CA PHE A 139 2.52 15.48 6.52
C PHE A 139 1.61 14.27 6.20
N LEU A 140 0.30 14.34 6.50
CA LEU A 140 -0.67 13.31 6.11
C LEU A 140 -0.79 13.20 4.59
N ILE A 141 -0.64 14.32 3.87
CA ILE A 141 -0.63 14.35 2.41
C ILE A 141 0.52 13.51 1.86
N ASP A 142 1.71 13.58 2.49
CA ASP A 142 2.87 12.77 2.07
C ASP A 142 2.62 11.27 2.22
N ILE A 143 1.89 10.87 3.27
CA ILE A 143 1.53 9.47 3.51
C ILE A 143 0.47 9.04 2.48
N GLU A 144 -0.54 9.88 2.24
CA GLU A 144 -1.58 9.63 1.24
C GLU A 144 -0.99 9.44 -0.15
N GLU A 145 -0.17 10.39 -0.61
CA GLU A 145 0.44 10.35 -1.93
C GLU A 145 1.30 9.09 -2.07
N SER A 146 2.11 8.77 -1.05
CA SER A 146 2.94 7.58 -1.09
C SER A 146 2.11 6.28 -1.14
N ALA A 147 1.06 6.17 -0.33
CA ALA A 147 0.16 5.01 -0.35
C ALA A 147 -0.52 4.86 -1.72
N LYS A 148 -1.01 5.97 -2.29
CA LYS A 148 -1.61 5.99 -3.62
C LYS A 148 -0.64 5.52 -4.70
N GLU A 149 0.59 6.05 -4.73
CA GLU A 149 1.60 5.64 -5.71
C GLU A 149 1.96 4.16 -5.60
N VAL A 150 2.03 3.63 -4.38
CA VAL A 150 2.30 2.22 -4.12
C VAL A 150 1.13 1.35 -4.60
N GLY A 151 -0.12 1.76 -4.32
CA GLY A 151 -1.33 1.09 -4.81
C GLY A 151 -1.40 1.06 -6.34
N GLU A 152 -1.10 2.18 -7.00
CA GLU A 152 -1.04 2.26 -8.46
C GLU A 152 0.03 1.34 -9.06
N ALA A 153 1.23 1.30 -8.45
CA ALA A 153 2.30 0.40 -8.88
C ALA A 153 1.93 -1.09 -8.69
N ALA A 154 1.22 -1.43 -7.61
CA ALA A 154 0.73 -2.79 -7.37
C ALA A 154 -0.33 -3.20 -8.41
N ALA A 155 -1.22 -2.29 -8.77
CA ALA A 155 -2.22 -2.50 -9.82
C ALA A 155 -1.57 -2.67 -11.20
N GLU A 156 -0.53 -1.89 -11.51
CA GLU A 156 0.26 -2.05 -12.75
C GLU A 156 0.95 -3.41 -12.81
N MET A 157 1.57 -3.84 -11.71
CA MET A 157 2.20 -5.16 -11.62
C MET A 157 1.18 -6.29 -11.83
N THR A 158 0.01 -6.19 -11.19
CA THR A 158 -1.12 -7.11 -11.37
C THR A 158 -1.52 -7.19 -12.84
N LYS A 159 -1.68 -6.05 -13.53
CA LYS A 159 -2.01 -6.02 -14.96
C LYS A 159 -0.94 -6.71 -15.81
N ASN A 160 0.35 -6.45 -15.55
CA ASN A 160 1.44 -7.06 -16.31
C ASN A 160 1.52 -8.58 -16.09
N LEU A 161 1.29 -9.06 -14.87
CA LEU A 161 1.21 -10.49 -14.58
C LEU A 161 0.07 -11.18 -15.36
N GLN A 162 -1.09 -10.53 -15.45
CA GLN A 162 -2.21 -11.04 -16.25
C GLN A 162 -1.86 -11.13 -17.74
N ILE A 163 -1.26 -10.08 -18.30
CA ILE A 163 -0.78 -10.05 -19.69
C ILE A 163 0.28 -11.14 -19.92
N PHE A 164 1.14 -11.39 -18.94
CA PHE A 164 2.13 -12.47 -19.01
C PHE A 164 1.47 -13.85 -19.10
N ILE A 165 0.48 -14.14 -18.26
CA ILE A 165 -0.28 -15.40 -18.32
C ILE A 165 -0.97 -15.59 -19.66
N GLU A 166 -1.57 -14.55 -20.21
CA GLU A 166 -2.19 -14.57 -21.54
C GLU A 166 -1.14 -14.79 -22.63
N GLY A 167 -0.02 -14.07 -22.58
CA GLY A 167 1.08 -14.19 -23.53
C GLY A 167 1.77 -15.57 -23.53
N MET A 168 1.76 -16.30 -22.41
CA MET A 168 2.24 -17.68 -22.34
C MET A 168 1.36 -18.66 -23.14
N LYS A 169 0.10 -18.32 -23.38
CA LYS A 169 -0.80 -19.11 -24.25
C LYS A 169 -0.48 -18.89 -25.73
N GLU A 170 0.00 -17.70 -26.08
CA GLU A 170 0.22 -17.25 -27.47
C GLU A 170 1.68 -17.32 -27.96
N ARG A 171 2.63 -17.82 -27.13
CA ARG A 171 4.09 -17.89 -27.40
C ARG A 171 4.83 -16.53 -27.37
N SER A 172 4.24 -15.52 -26.74
CA SER A 172 4.77 -14.14 -26.63
C SER A 172 5.45 -13.84 -25.27
N GLY A 173 5.75 -14.88 -24.47
CA GLY A 173 5.99 -14.76 -23.02
C GLY A 173 7.23 -13.99 -22.56
N VAL A 174 8.26 -13.84 -23.39
CA VAL A 174 9.52 -13.17 -22.98
C VAL A 174 9.35 -11.65 -22.86
N ASN A 175 8.66 -11.03 -23.81
CA ASN A 175 8.44 -9.57 -23.79
C ASN A 175 7.46 -9.17 -22.67
N THR A 176 6.45 -10.01 -22.42
CA THR A 176 5.48 -9.78 -21.34
C THR A 176 6.10 -10.00 -19.96
N TRP A 177 7.04 -10.94 -19.83
CA TRP A 177 7.82 -11.13 -18.59
C TRP A 177 8.70 -9.92 -18.26
N ASN A 178 9.40 -9.35 -19.24
CA ASN A 178 10.19 -8.14 -19.03
C ASN A 178 9.34 -6.95 -18.53
N GLY A 179 8.07 -6.87 -18.94
CA GLY A 179 7.11 -5.92 -18.40
C GLY A 179 6.85 -6.13 -16.91
N CYS A 180 6.66 -7.39 -16.49
CA CYS A 180 6.47 -7.75 -15.08
C CYS A 180 7.67 -7.35 -14.22
N VAL A 181 8.89 -7.60 -14.69
CA VAL A 181 10.14 -7.24 -13.99
C VAL A 181 10.22 -5.72 -13.77
N LYS A 182 9.94 -4.92 -14.81
CA LYS A 182 9.95 -3.46 -14.69
C LYS A 182 8.89 -2.94 -13.73
N SER A 183 7.67 -3.47 -13.77
CA SER A 183 6.63 -3.06 -12.82
C SER A 183 6.95 -3.48 -11.39
N PHE A 184 7.61 -4.62 -11.19
CA PHE A 184 8.07 -5.03 -9.86
C PHE A 184 9.16 -4.08 -9.35
N GLU A 185 10.15 -3.74 -10.16
CA GLU A 185 11.19 -2.76 -9.79
C GLU A 185 10.60 -1.38 -9.45
N ASN A 186 9.59 -0.93 -10.20
CA ASN A 186 8.84 0.28 -9.90
C ASN A 186 8.11 0.17 -8.54
N LEU A 187 7.41 -0.94 -8.29
CA LEU A 187 6.74 -1.18 -7.00
C LEU A 187 7.73 -1.16 -5.83
N GLU A 188 8.90 -1.80 -5.97
CA GLU A 188 9.94 -1.76 -4.94
C GLU A 188 10.42 -0.34 -4.67
N GLN A 189 10.60 0.46 -5.72
CA GLN A 189 10.99 1.86 -5.60
C GLN A 189 9.92 2.68 -4.87
N LYS A 190 8.64 2.52 -5.23
CA LYS A 190 7.53 3.25 -4.57
C LYS A 190 7.41 2.89 -3.10
N VAL A 191 7.53 1.60 -2.75
CA VAL A 191 7.51 1.17 -1.34
C VAL A 191 8.70 1.71 -0.55
N ALA A 192 9.88 1.82 -1.18
CA ALA A 192 11.06 2.41 -0.53
C ALA A 192 10.90 3.92 -0.25
N LEU A 193 10.02 4.60 -1.00
CA LEU A 193 9.70 6.01 -0.83
C LEU A 193 8.62 6.28 0.22
N ILE A 194 8.00 5.24 0.80
CA ILE A 194 7.10 5.41 1.94
C ILE A 194 7.84 6.22 3.02
N PRO A 195 7.25 7.33 3.51
CA PRO A 195 7.94 8.22 4.42
C PRO A 195 8.24 7.53 5.74
N THR A 196 9.28 8.00 6.44
CA THR A 196 9.59 7.56 7.81
C THR A 196 9.18 8.65 8.79
N VAL A 197 8.88 8.27 10.03
CA VAL A 197 8.65 9.24 11.12
C VAL A 197 9.75 10.30 11.21
N LYS A 198 11.01 9.87 11.06
CA LYS A 198 12.16 10.79 11.02
C LYS A 198 12.07 11.77 9.83
N GLY A 199 11.79 11.26 8.62
CA GLY A 199 11.66 12.08 7.42
C GLY A 199 10.50 13.09 7.51
N LEU A 200 9.35 12.69 8.04
CA LEU A 200 8.19 13.57 8.23
C LEU A 200 8.52 14.70 9.23
N LYS A 201 9.26 14.41 10.30
CA LYS A 201 9.71 15.43 11.26
C LYS A 201 10.69 16.43 10.64
N GLU A 202 11.67 15.95 9.89
CA GLU A 202 12.68 16.80 9.23
C GLU A 202 12.02 17.76 8.24
N LYS A 203 11.08 17.27 7.43
CA LYS A 203 10.32 18.07 6.47
C LYS A 203 9.46 19.13 7.16
N ARG A 204 8.72 18.75 8.21
CA ARG A 204 7.90 19.69 9.00
C ARG A 204 8.73 20.77 9.68
N MET A 205 9.92 20.43 10.19
CA MET A 205 10.84 21.43 10.77
C MET A 205 11.36 22.41 9.74
N GLN A 206 11.53 22.00 8.48
CA GLN A 206 11.90 22.89 7.38
C GLN A 206 10.74 23.81 6.98
N GLU A 207 9.52 23.28 6.88
CA GLU A 207 8.29 24.06 6.60
C GLU A 207 8.03 25.12 7.69
N ASP A 208 8.14 24.77 8.97
CA ASP A 208 8.03 25.71 10.10
C ASP A 208 9.14 26.78 10.10
N SER A 209 10.30 26.48 9.50
CA SER A 209 11.43 27.41 9.37
C SER A 209 11.22 28.39 8.21
N GLU A 210 10.64 27.94 7.10
CA GLU A 210 10.34 28.76 5.93
C GLU A 210 9.17 29.73 6.19
N GLU A 211 8.11 29.29 6.88
CA GLU A 211 7.00 30.18 7.29
C GLU A 211 7.45 31.31 8.24
N ASN A 212 8.43 31.04 9.12
CA ASN A 212 8.98 32.06 10.03
C ASN A 212 9.85 33.11 9.32
N ILE A 213 10.45 32.76 8.18
CA ILE A 213 11.24 33.72 7.39
C ILE A 213 10.30 34.68 6.64
N ASP A 214 9.21 34.17 6.06
CA ASP A 214 8.25 35.01 5.32
C ASP A 214 7.45 35.97 6.23
N GLN A 215 7.22 35.61 7.49
CA GLN A 215 6.60 36.54 8.47
C GLN A 215 7.59 37.58 9.03
N SER A 216 8.90 37.35 8.94
CA SER A 216 9.95 38.25 9.45
C SER A 216 10.30 39.41 8.50
N VAL A 217 9.89 39.37 7.23
CA VAL A 217 10.33 40.36 6.21
C VAL A 217 9.40 41.57 6.08
N VAL A 218 8.28 41.64 6.82
CA VAL A 218 7.30 42.74 6.68
C VAL A 218 7.13 43.59 7.94
N VAL A 219 8.20 44.00 8.64
CA VAL A 219 8.15 45.22 9.49
C VAL A 219 9.55 45.84 9.66
N SER A 220 10.06 46.59 8.68
CA SER A 220 11.07 47.64 8.93
C SER A 220 11.25 48.58 7.73
N SER A 221 10.25 49.41 7.47
CA SER A 221 10.47 50.64 6.70
C SER A 221 9.33 51.64 6.91
N LEU A 222 9.19 52.12 8.15
CA LEU A 222 8.51 53.38 8.45
C LEU A 222 9.25 54.07 9.60
N GLN A 223 10.31 54.79 9.27
CA GLN A 223 10.72 55.94 10.07
C GLN A 223 10.36 57.19 9.30
N ILE A 224 9.27 57.79 9.76
CA ILE A 224 8.84 59.15 9.50
C ILE A 224 9.98 60.06 9.99
N THR A 225 10.60 60.84 9.11
CA THR A 225 11.29 62.06 9.53
C THR A 225 10.34 63.22 9.32
N GLU A 226 9.82 63.73 10.45
CA GLU A 226 9.16 65.01 10.55
C GLU A 226 10.12 66.16 10.20
N LEU A 227 9.50 67.24 9.75
CA LEU A 227 10.05 68.50 9.28
C LEU A 227 10.93 69.23 10.31
N GLU A 228 11.96 69.90 9.80
CA GLU A 228 12.21 71.33 10.07
C GLU A 228 12.44 72.07 8.74
#